data_AF-A0A9P3N340-F1
#
_entry.id   AF-A0A9P3N340-F1
#
_cell.length_a   1.000
_cell.length_b   1.000
_cell.length_c   1.000
_cell.angle_alpha   90.00
_cell.angle_beta   90.00
_cell.angle_gamma   90.00
#
_symmetry.space_group_name_H-M   'P 1'
#
loop_
_entity.id
_entity.type
_entity.pdbx_description
1 polymer ?
#
loop_
_entity_poly.entity_id
_entity_poly.type
_entity_poly.pdbx_seq_one_letter_code
_entity_poly.pdbx_strand_id
1 'polypeptide(L)'
;MAGDYRPDPVVESAASTASSDETGHTDHADESTPAHEAFTDLGIEVARRGLTVTGVLVGTDTFVTISLRDRLERMAGVLPWLPRLRQPQTAARLLSACVSTRPQYLARTVPPSPEVRAIFAAWDACLGATLQQLLVRGTWRERYAICEAALEQAFLPIRIGGFGIRRMERIAPVSYLCSWVQCAPILCSLPSVGEGFRQSFASGDPTQIDPYIMMA
;
A
#
# COMPACT_ATOMS: atom_id res chain seq x y z
N MET A 1 -12.49 36.06 -34.71
CA MET A 1 -13.74 35.89 -33.96
C MET A 1 -13.36 35.34 -32.60
N ALA A 2 -13.51 36.14 -31.55
CA ALA A 2 -13.29 35.70 -30.16
C ALA A 2 -14.60 35.13 -29.62
N GLY A 3 -14.54 34.02 -28.90
CA GLY A 3 -15.68 33.45 -28.19
C GLY A 3 -15.53 33.69 -26.70
N ASP A 4 -16.34 34.59 -26.14
CA ASP A 4 -16.36 34.87 -24.71
C ASP A 4 -16.98 33.69 -23.93
N TYR A 5 -16.26 33.23 -22.91
CA TYR A 5 -16.73 32.25 -21.96
C TYR A 5 -17.22 32.96 -20.69
N ARG A 6 -18.51 32.80 -20.35
CA ARG A 6 -19.10 33.23 -19.07
C ARG A 6 -19.49 32.00 -18.24
N PRO A 7 -19.10 31.92 -16.96
CA PRO A 7 -19.68 30.99 -16.00
C PRO A 7 -20.90 31.61 -15.30
N ASP A 8 -21.95 30.81 -15.08
CA ASP A 8 -23.13 31.16 -14.28
C ASP A 8 -22.92 30.81 -12.78
N PRO A 9 -23.69 31.43 -11.85
CA PRO A 9 -23.26 31.60 -10.46
C PRO A 9 -23.58 30.45 -9.50
N VAL A 10 -22.86 30.45 -8.39
CA VAL A 10 -23.08 29.60 -7.20
C VAL A 10 -24.43 29.93 -6.55
N VAL A 11 -25.18 28.90 -6.14
CA VAL A 11 -26.35 29.04 -5.26
C VAL A 11 -26.03 28.41 -3.91
N GLU A 12 -25.80 29.26 -2.91
CA GLU A 12 -25.91 28.87 -1.50
C GLU A 12 -27.39 28.84 -1.09
N SER A 13 -27.76 27.90 -0.21
CA SER A 13 -28.96 28.01 0.61
C SER A 13 -28.72 27.32 1.95
N ALA A 14 -29.08 28.01 3.02
CA ALA A 14 -28.71 27.65 4.39
C ALA A 14 -29.78 26.80 5.11
N ALA A 15 -29.32 26.25 6.24
CA ALA A 15 -30.01 25.51 7.29
C ALA A 15 -31.52 25.76 7.54
N SER A 16 -32.18 24.69 8.02
CA SER A 16 -33.22 24.79 9.05
C SER A 16 -33.08 23.65 10.07
N THR A 17 -33.27 23.97 11.35
CA THR A 17 -32.97 23.15 12.53
C THR A 17 -34.23 22.69 13.28
N ALA A 18 -34.24 21.44 13.74
CA ALA A 18 -34.90 20.89 14.95
C ALA A 18 -34.48 19.40 15.04
N SER A 19 -33.85 18.85 16.10
CA SER A 19 -34.12 18.92 17.56
C SER A 19 -35.52 18.36 17.88
N SER A 20 -35.73 17.26 18.60
CA SER A 20 -34.80 16.40 19.38
C SER A 20 -35.32 14.93 19.36
N ASP A 21 -35.05 13.95 20.26
CA ASP A 21 -34.38 13.84 21.58
C ASP A 21 -33.81 12.41 21.79
N GLU A 22 -32.80 12.30 22.67
CA GLU A 22 -32.50 11.27 23.71
C GLU A 22 -32.71 9.74 23.50
N THR A 23 -31.93 8.82 24.10
CA THR A 23 -30.83 8.92 25.11
C THR A 23 -29.86 7.72 25.05
N GLY A 24 -28.64 7.90 25.58
CA GLY A 24 -27.75 6.82 26.06
C GLY A 24 -26.69 6.33 25.06
N HIS A 25 -25.39 6.34 25.35
CA HIS A 25 -24.69 6.70 26.59
C HIS A 25 -23.26 7.12 26.23
N THR A 26 -22.91 8.39 26.46
CA THR A 26 -21.55 8.92 26.32
C THR A 26 -21.16 9.57 27.64
N ASP A 27 -20.39 8.86 28.46
CA ASP A 27 -19.65 9.28 29.66
C ASP A 27 -18.81 8.06 30.09
N HIS A 28 -17.61 8.13 30.66
CA HIS A 28 -16.66 9.22 30.94
C HIS A 28 -15.22 8.63 30.93
N ALA A 29 -14.22 9.51 30.80
CA ALA A 29 -12.83 9.52 31.34
C ALA A 29 -12.00 8.23 31.60
N ASP A 30 -10.67 8.45 31.68
CA ASP A 30 -9.55 7.53 31.92
C ASP A 30 -9.26 6.47 30.83
N GLU A 31 -8.04 6.32 30.30
CA GLU A 31 -6.75 6.98 30.61
C GLU A 31 -6.16 7.65 29.35
N SER A 32 -5.77 8.93 29.45
CA SER A 32 -4.82 9.52 28.51
C SER A 32 -3.42 9.00 28.84
N THR A 33 -3.08 7.81 28.32
CA THR A 33 -1.77 7.20 28.54
C THR A 33 -0.69 8.15 27.99
N PRO A 34 0.33 8.56 28.79
CA PRO A 34 1.29 9.60 28.40
C PRO A 34 2.12 9.24 27.15
N ALA A 35 2.14 7.96 26.77
CA ALA A 35 2.71 7.50 25.51
C ALA A 35 1.98 8.04 24.26
N HIS A 36 0.64 8.19 24.29
CA HIS A 36 -0.12 8.62 23.10
C HIS A 36 0.20 10.07 22.73
N GLU A 37 0.26 10.95 23.73
CA GLU A 37 0.67 12.36 23.57
C GLU A 37 2.14 12.44 23.14
N ALA A 38 3.05 11.73 23.81
CA ALA A 38 4.48 11.73 23.47
C ALA A 38 4.78 11.22 22.05
N PHE A 39 4.03 10.25 21.53
CA PHE A 39 4.17 9.80 20.14
C PHE A 39 3.55 10.80 19.15
N THR A 40 2.43 11.42 19.50
CA THR A 40 1.79 12.45 18.66
C THR A 40 2.69 13.68 18.49
N ASP A 41 3.37 14.11 19.56
CA ASP A 41 4.37 15.19 19.53
C ASP A 41 5.59 14.88 18.64
N LEU A 42 5.93 13.59 18.47
CA LEU A 42 6.94 13.11 17.53
C LEU A 42 6.42 12.95 16.09
N GLY A 43 5.15 13.33 15.83
CA GLY A 43 4.49 13.19 14.53
C GLY A 43 4.10 11.75 14.19
N ILE A 44 4.01 10.86 15.19
CA ILE A 44 3.65 9.45 15.03
C ILE A 44 2.15 9.31 15.31
N GLU A 45 1.37 9.08 14.25
CA GLU A 45 -0.07 8.86 14.36
C GLU A 45 -0.37 7.47 14.97
N VAL A 46 -0.71 7.46 16.26
CA VAL A 46 -1.12 6.25 17.00
C VAL A 46 -2.62 6.04 16.81
N ALA A 47 -2.97 5.19 15.84
CA ALA A 47 -4.31 4.65 15.72
C ALA A 47 -4.54 3.58 16.80
N ARG A 48 -5.79 3.35 17.22
CA ARG A 48 -6.15 2.54 18.40
C ARG A 48 -5.63 1.07 18.43
N ARG A 49 -5.01 0.56 17.36
CA ARG A 49 -4.44 -0.81 17.26
C ARG A 49 -3.15 -0.91 16.40
N GLY A 50 -2.40 0.18 16.27
CA GLY A 50 -1.12 0.20 15.56
C GLY A 50 -0.56 1.59 15.26
N LEU A 51 0.66 1.64 14.72
CA LEU A 51 1.41 2.86 14.45
C LEU A 51 2.22 2.73 13.15
N THR A 52 2.62 3.87 12.57
CA THR A 52 3.43 3.91 11.34
C THR A 52 4.81 4.53 11.60
N VAL A 53 5.88 3.72 11.65
CA VAL A 53 7.26 4.21 11.82
C VAL A 53 7.92 4.38 10.44
N THR A 54 8.29 5.60 10.04
CA THR A 54 8.98 5.86 8.75
C THR A 54 8.26 5.29 7.50
N GLY A 55 6.94 5.06 7.61
CA GLY A 55 6.12 4.42 6.58
C GLY A 55 5.91 2.91 6.73
N VAL A 56 6.65 2.24 7.62
CA VAL A 56 6.45 0.84 8.02
C VAL A 56 5.24 0.73 8.93
N LEU A 57 4.40 -0.28 8.68
CA LEU A 57 3.15 -0.52 9.41
C LEU A 57 3.41 -1.54 10.52
N VAL A 58 3.14 -1.17 11.78
CA VAL A 58 3.34 -2.03 12.95
C VAL A 58 2.06 -2.03 13.79
N GLY A 59 1.60 -3.21 14.21
CA GLY A 59 0.39 -3.37 15.02
C GLY A 59 -0.41 -4.60 14.62
N THR A 60 -1.72 -4.56 14.89
CA THR A 60 -2.63 -5.67 14.57
C THR A 60 -2.79 -5.90 13.07
N ASP A 61 -3.09 -7.14 12.67
CA ASP A 61 -3.35 -7.51 11.26
C ASP A 61 -4.43 -6.64 10.61
N THR A 62 -5.48 -6.28 11.36
CA THR A 62 -6.53 -5.36 10.92
C THR A 62 -5.97 -3.96 10.60
N PHE A 63 -5.14 -3.40 11.49
CA PHE A 63 -4.49 -2.11 11.26
C PHE A 63 -3.54 -2.16 10.07
N VAL A 64 -2.71 -3.20 9.97
CA VAL A 64 -1.76 -3.39 8.87
C VAL A 64 -2.49 -3.55 7.53
N THR A 65 -3.57 -4.33 7.48
CA THR A 65 -4.38 -4.58 6.28
C THR A 65 -5.09 -3.31 5.78
N ILE A 66 -5.72 -2.55 6.68
CA ILE A 66 -6.37 -1.27 6.33
C ILE A 66 -5.31 -0.26 5.86
N SER A 67 -4.26 -0.05 6.67
CA SER A 67 -3.22 0.93 6.35
C SER A 67 -2.46 0.61 5.06
N LEU A 68 -2.24 -0.68 4.75
CA LEU A 68 -1.66 -1.14 3.49
C LEU A 68 -2.56 -0.76 2.32
N ARG A 69 -3.86 -1.07 2.39
CA ARG A 69 -4.84 -0.74 1.35
C ARG A 69 -4.84 0.77 1.07
N ASP A 70 -5.03 1.58 2.10
CA ASP A 70 -5.05 3.05 2.00
C ASP A 70 -3.73 3.62 1.43
N ARG A 71 -2.60 2.96 1.70
CA ARG A 71 -1.29 3.35 1.14
C ARG A 71 -1.19 3.01 -0.34
N LEU A 72 -1.64 1.82 -0.76
CA LEU A 72 -1.63 1.41 -2.17
C LEU A 72 -2.65 2.20 -3.00
N GLU A 73 -3.83 2.52 -2.47
CA GLU A 73 -4.83 3.36 -3.14
C GLU A 73 -4.31 4.78 -3.38
N ARG A 74 -3.66 5.39 -2.36
CA ARG A 74 -2.97 6.68 -2.54
C ARG A 74 -1.83 6.61 -3.57
N MET A 75 -1.08 5.51 -3.62
CA MET A 75 -0.07 5.30 -4.67
C MET A 75 -0.72 5.13 -6.06
N ALA A 76 -1.90 4.49 -6.13
CA ALA A 76 -2.64 4.22 -7.36
C ALA A 76 -3.29 5.49 -7.95
N GLY A 77 -3.50 6.54 -7.15
CA GLY A 77 -3.99 7.84 -7.61
C GLY A 77 -3.16 8.52 -8.70
N VAL A 78 -1.91 8.07 -8.94
CA VAL A 78 -1.08 8.52 -10.08
C VAL A 78 -1.43 7.81 -11.40
N LEU A 79 -1.99 6.60 -11.35
CA LEU A 79 -2.22 5.76 -12.52
C LEU A 79 -3.15 6.38 -13.58
N PRO A 80 -4.27 7.07 -13.24
CA PRO A 80 -5.14 7.72 -14.22
C PRO A 80 -4.46 8.82 -15.05
N TRP A 81 -3.30 9.33 -14.60
CA TRP A 81 -2.56 10.39 -15.27
C TRP A 81 -1.58 9.86 -16.32
N LEU A 82 -1.07 8.62 -16.17
CA LEU A 82 -0.10 8.06 -17.11
C LEU A 82 -0.67 7.94 -18.54
N PRO A 83 -1.92 7.47 -18.77
CA PRO A 83 -2.53 7.44 -20.11
C PRO A 83 -2.87 8.82 -20.68
N ARG A 84 -2.71 9.91 -19.93
CA ARG A 84 -2.89 11.30 -20.42
C ARG A 84 -1.60 11.90 -20.98
N LEU A 85 -0.44 11.31 -20.69
CA LEU A 85 0.85 11.79 -21.20
C LEU A 85 0.93 11.66 -22.74
N ARG A 86 1.53 12.66 -23.39
CA ARG A 86 1.65 12.71 -24.86
C ARG A 86 2.42 11.53 -25.42
N GLN A 87 3.57 11.19 -24.81
CA GLN A 87 4.43 10.09 -25.23
C GLN A 87 4.12 8.79 -24.44
N PRO A 88 3.56 7.75 -25.06
CA PRO A 88 3.22 6.50 -24.36
C PRO A 88 4.46 5.73 -23.88
N GLN A 89 5.58 5.81 -24.59
CA GLN A 89 6.85 5.17 -24.19
C GLN A 89 7.34 5.72 -22.85
N THR A 90 7.27 7.05 -22.68
CA THR A 90 7.63 7.75 -21.44
C THR A 90 6.68 7.38 -20.30
N ALA A 91 5.37 7.36 -20.56
CA ALA A 91 4.36 6.93 -19.59
C ALA A 91 4.59 5.48 -19.11
N ALA A 92 4.92 4.58 -20.04
CA ALA A 92 5.14 3.18 -19.74
C ALA A 92 6.47 2.94 -19.00
N ARG A 93 7.50 3.76 -19.26
CA ARG A 93 8.74 3.78 -18.45
C ARG A 93 8.51 4.32 -17.04
N LEU A 94 7.68 5.34 -16.87
CA LEU A 94 7.27 5.80 -15.54
C LEU A 94 6.48 4.72 -14.79
N LEU A 95 5.60 3.97 -15.48
CA LEU A 95 4.87 2.85 -14.90
C LEU A 95 5.82 1.77 -14.37
N SER A 96 6.77 1.28 -15.17
CA SER A 96 7.65 0.18 -14.76
C SER A 96 8.77 0.62 -13.82
N ALA A 97 9.46 1.74 -14.08
CA ALA A 97 10.60 2.16 -13.26
C ALA A 97 10.21 2.87 -11.95
N CYS A 98 9.13 3.67 -11.97
CA CYS A 98 8.79 4.57 -10.87
C CYS A 98 7.53 4.14 -10.11
N VAL A 99 6.44 3.77 -10.79
CA VAL A 99 5.16 3.50 -10.11
C VAL A 99 5.09 2.08 -9.57
N SER A 100 5.42 1.06 -10.38
CA SER A 100 5.41 -0.34 -9.93
C SER A 100 6.47 -0.65 -8.87
N THR A 101 7.41 0.25 -8.60
CA THR A 101 8.47 0.07 -7.60
C THR A 101 8.13 0.69 -6.24
N ARG A 102 7.17 1.62 -6.16
CA ARG A 102 6.81 2.34 -4.91
C ARG A 102 6.45 1.42 -3.73
N PRO A 103 5.64 0.35 -3.89
CA PRO A 103 5.24 -0.47 -2.76
C PRO A 103 6.28 -1.55 -2.37
N GLN A 104 7.46 -1.57 -2.99
CA GLN A 104 8.49 -2.57 -2.69
C GLN A 104 9.01 -2.52 -1.24
N TYR A 105 8.86 -1.39 -0.53
CA TYR A 105 9.21 -1.33 0.90
C TYR A 105 8.14 -2.03 1.75
N LEU A 106 6.85 -1.80 1.46
CA LEU A 106 5.72 -2.49 2.11
C LEU A 106 5.82 -4.01 1.91
N ALA A 107 6.16 -4.44 0.70
CA ALA A 107 6.40 -5.84 0.36
C ALA A 107 7.57 -6.49 1.13
N ARG A 108 8.43 -5.71 1.81
CA ARG A 108 9.52 -6.21 2.67
C ARG A 108 9.18 -6.19 4.16
N THR A 109 8.25 -5.33 4.58
CA THR A 109 7.98 -5.09 6.01
C THR A 109 6.62 -5.59 6.47
N VAL A 110 5.66 -5.82 5.57
CA VAL A 110 4.34 -6.35 5.90
C VAL A 110 4.39 -7.89 5.89
N PRO A 111 3.95 -8.57 6.97
CA PRO A 111 3.87 -10.02 7.02
C PRO A 111 2.95 -10.60 5.92
N PRO A 112 3.29 -11.75 5.32
CA PRO A 112 2.48 -12.37 4.28
C PRO A 112 1.24 -13.04 4.87
N SER A 113 0.06 -12.49 4.60
CA SER A 113 -1.25 -13.12 4.85
C SER A 113 -2.06 -13.27 3.55
N PRO A 114 -3.15 -14.07 3.53
CA PRO A 114 -4.08 -14.13 2.40
C PRO A 114 -4.67 -12.75 2.01
N GLU A 115 -4.99 -11.93 3.00
CA GLU A 115 -5.56 -10.58 2.84
C GLU A 115 -4.53 -9.60 2.26
N VAL A 116 -3.30 -9.62 2.79
CA VAL A 116 -2.17 -8.85 2.27
C VAL A 116 -1.87 -9.24 0.83
N ARG A 117 -1.89 -10.53 0.51
CA ARG A 117 -1.74 -11.04 -0.86
C ARG A 117 -2.85 -10.52 -1.78
N ALA A 118 -4.11 -10.55 -1.35
CA ALA A 118 -5.24 -10.03 -2.13
C ALA A 118 -5.13 -8.52 -2.38
N ILE A 119 -4.63 -7.74 -1.41
CA ILE A 119 -4.39 -6.30 -1.59
C ILE A 119 -3.28 -6.03 -2.61
N PHE A 120 -2.18 -6.80 -2.59
CA PHE A 120 -1.15 -6.69 -3.63
C PHE A 120 -1.63 -7.19 -5.01
N ALA A 121 -2.51 -8.19 -5.08
CA ALA A 121 -3.13 -8.61 -6.34
C ALA A 121 -4.04 -7.52 -6.95
N ALA A 122 -4.80 -6.78 -6.12
CA ALA A 122 -5.59 -5.64 -6.56
C ALA A 122 -4.70 -4.51 -7.13
N TRP A 123 -3.57 -4.23 -6.48
CA TRP A 123 -2.56 -3.29 -6.99
C TRP A 123 -1.98 -3.75 -8.34
N ASP A 124 -1.62 -5.02 -8.48
CA ASP A 124 -1.13 -5.58 -9.74
C ASP A 124 -2.19 -5.50 -10.86
N ALA A 125 -3.46 -5.70 -10.54
CA ALA A 125 -4.57 -5.50 -11.47
C ALA A 125 -4.69 -4.04 -11.93
N CYS A 126 -4.54 -3.06 -11.03
CA CYS A 126 -4.49 -1.64 -11.39
C CYS A 126 -3.30 -1.31 -12.33
N LEU A 127 -2.13 -1.91 -12.10
CA LEU A 127 -0.98 -1.78 -13.01
C LEU A 127 -1.27 -2.38 -14.39
N GLY A 128 -1.85 -3.58 -14.45
CA GLY A 128 -2.23 -4.25 -15.70
C GLY A 128 -3.26 -3.45 -16.51
N ALA A 129 -4.33 -2.99 -15.85
CA ALA A 129 -5.34 -2.13 -16.46
C ALA A 129 -4.78 -0.79 -16.96
N THR A 130 -3.77 -0.24 -16.27
CA THR A 130 -3.08 0.98 -16.71
C THR A 130 -2.21 0.70 -17.93
N LEU A 131 -1.44 -0.40 -17.92
CA LEU A 131 -0.61 -0.81 -19.05
C LEU A 131 -1.46 -1.04 -20.32
N GLN A 132 -2.62 -1.68 -20.20
CA GLN A 132 -3.55 -1.86 -21.31
C GLN A 132 -3.96 -0.53 -21.95
N GLN A 133 -4.19 0.50 -21.16
CA GLN A 133 -4.52 1.85 -21.64
C GLN A 133 -3.33 2.60 -22.26
N LEU A 134 -2.09 2.23 -21.90
CA LEU A 134 -0.87 2.81 -22.49
C LEU A 134 -0.54 2.19 -23.85
N LEU A 135 -0.75 0.87 -23.98
CA LEU A 135 -0.43 0.11 -25.19
C LEU A 135 -1.54 0.20 -26.24
N VAL A 136 -2.81 0.26 -25.83
CA VAL A 136 -3.95 0.37 -26.76
C VAL A 136 -4.65 1.73 -26.60
N ARG A 137 -4.28 2.68 -27.47
CA ARG A 137 -4.78 4.07 -27.46
C ARG A 137 -5.63 4.38 -28.70
N GLY A 138 -6.50 5.38 -28.57
CA GLY A 138 -7.40 5.84 -29.65
C GLY A 138 -8.43 4.77 -30.04
N THR A 139 -8.85 4.80 -31.31
CA THR A 139 -9.88 3.90 -31.89
C THR A 139 -9.53 2.40 -31.79
N TRP A 140 -8.27 2.06 -31.54
CA TRP A 140 -7.84 0.67 -31.31
C TRP A 140 -8.29 0.13 -29.95
N ARG A 141 -8.54 1.00 -28.95
CA ARG A 141 -8.88 0.63 -27.57
C ARG A 141 -10.21 -0.11 -27.46
N GLU A 142 -11.17 0.24 -28.31
CA GLU A 142 -12.50 -0.39 -28.38
C GLU A 142 -12.48 -1.71 -29.18
N ARG A 143 -11.42 -1.96 -29.93
CA ARG A 143 -11.34 -3.07 -30.91
C ARG A 143 -10.34 -4.15 -30.53
N TYR A 144 -9.38 -3.86 -29.66
CA TYR A 144 -8.34 -4.78 -29.22
C TYR A 144 -8.14 -4.73 -27.70
N ALA A 145 -8.60 -5.76 -27.00
CA ALA A 145 -8.11 -6.05 -25.66
C ALA A 145 -6.75 -6.75 -25.75
N ILE A 146 -5.85 -6.46 -24.80
CA ILE A 146 -4.65 -7.27 -24.62
C ILE A 146 -5.09 -8.59 -24.01
N CYS A 147 -4.72 -9.71 -24.62
CA CYS A 147 -5.02 -11.02 -24.05
C CYS A 147 -4.23 -11.24 -22.75
N GLU A 148 -4.78 -12.05 -21.86
CA GLU A 148 -4.19 -12.31 -20.53
C GLU A 148 -2.73 -12.78 -20.62
N ALA A 149 -2.40 -13.65 -21.59
CA ALA A 149 -1.02 -14.10 -21.84
C ALA A 149 -0.04 -12.95 -22.16
N ALA A 150 -0.47 -11.91 -22.87
CA ALA A 150 0.36 -10.76 -23.18
C ALA A 150 0.48 -9.78 -21.98
N LEU A 151 -0.54 -9.73 -21.11
CA LEU A 151 -0.40 -9.06 -19.81
C LEU A 151 0.58 -9.81 -18.89
N GLU A 152 0.50 -11.14 -18.81
CA GLU A 152 1.47 -11.95 -18.05
C GLU A 152 2.91 -11.76 -18.57
N GLN A 153 3.11 -11.78 -19.89
CA GLN A 153 4.41 -11.48 -20.47
C GLN A 153 4.91 -10.09 -20.07
N ALA A 154 4.04 -9.08 -20.00
CA ALA A 154 4.45 -7.74 -19.58
C ALA A 154 4.94 -7.66 -18.12
N PHE A 155 4.45 -8.53 -17.24
CA PHE A 155 4.96 -8.67 -15.87
C PHE A 155 6.30 -9.43 -15.76
N LEU A 156 6.87 -9.88 -16.87
CA LEU A 156 8.20 -10.50 -16.87
C LEU A 156 9.32 -9.44 -16.90
N PRO A 157 10.54 -9.78 -16.40
CA PRO A 157 11.72 -8.95 -16.57
C PRO A 157 12.04 -8.66 -18.05
N ILE A 158 12.55 -7.46 -18.34
CA ILE A 158 12.92 -7.02 -19.71
C ILE A 158 13.92 -7.99 -20.37
N ARG A 159 14.85 -8.55 -19.59
CA ARG A 159 15.85 -9.55 -20.04
C ARG A 159 15.27 -10.86 -20.59
N ILE A 160 13.97 -11.12 -20.41
CA ILE A 160 13.26 -12.27 -21.00
C ILE A 160 12.04 -11.82 -21.82
N GLY A 161 12.06 -10.61 -22.37
CA GLY A 161 11.02 -10.12 -23.30
C GLY A 161 9.75 -9.58 -22.65
N GLY A 162 9.78 -9.27 -21.35
CA GLY A 162 8.69 -8.58 -20.65
C GLY A 162 8.87 -7.07 -20.52
N PHE A 163 7.96 -6.42 -19.79
CA PHE A 163 7.93 -4.96 -19.63
C PHE A 163 8.63 -4.47 -18.36
N GLY A 164 9.10 -5.38 -17.50
CA GLY A 164 9.82 -5.06 -16.27
C GLY A 164 8.93 -4.60 -15.10
N ILE A 165 7.60 -4.70 -15.24
CA ILE A 165 6.65 -4.48 -14.15
C ILE A 165 6.68 -5.72 -13.25
N ARG A 166 6.76 -5.56 -11.93
CA ARG A 166 6.77 -6.69 -10.99
C ARG A 166 5.38 -6.92 -10.44
N ARG A 167 4.92 -8.19 -10.41
CA ARG A 167 3.73 -8.60 -9.64
C ARG A 167 4.06 -8.59 -8.14
N MET A 168 3.57 -7.61 -7.40
CA MET A 168 3.74 -7.51 -5.95
C MET A 168 3.15 -8.72 -5.22
N GLU A 169 2.02 -9.25 -5.68
CA GLU A 169 1.40 -10.46 -5.12
C GLU A 169 2.40 -11.63 -5.03
N ARG A 170 3.20 -11.80 -6.09
CA ARG A 170 4.15 -12.91 -6.21
C ARG A 170 5.48 -12.65 -5.50
N ILE A 171 5.92 -11.38 -5.40
CA ILE A 171 7.23 -11.06 -4.82
C ILE A 171 7.18 -10.69 -3.33
N ALA A 172 6.02 -10.30 -2.78
CA ALA A 172 5.94 -9.83 -1.39
C ALA A 172 6.32 -10.90 -0.35
N PRO A 173 5.82 -12.16 -0.39
CA PRO A 173 6.21 -13.17 0.59
C PRO A 173 7.72 -13.45 0.61
N VAL A 174 8.34 -13.52 -0.57
CA VAL A 174 9.79 -13.70 -0.71
C VAL A 174 10.55 -12.46 -0.25
N SER A 175 10.08 -11.26 -0.58
CA SER A 175 10.73 -10.00 -0.20
C SER A 175 10.72 -9.78 1.32
N TYR A 176 9.64 -10.16 2.00
CA TYR A 176 9.55 -10.19 3.47
C TYR A 176 10.57 -11.16 4.06
N LEU A 177 10.57 -12.43 3.63
CA LEU A 177 11.49 -13.45 4.14
C LEU A 177 12.97 -13.10 3.88
N CYS A 178 13.30 -12.58 2.70
CA CYS A 178 14.67 -12.11 2.41
C CYS A 178 15.10 -10.97 3.33
N SER A 179 14.19 -10.08 3.72
CA SER A 179 14.50 -8.98 4.65
C SER A 179 14.78 -9.50 6.06
N TRP A 180 14.00 -10.49 6.53
CA TRP A 180 14.28 -11.21 7.77
C TRP A 180 15.63 -11.92 7.76
N VAL A 181 15.92 -12.70 6.71
CA VAL A 181 17.21 -13.41 6.57
C VAL A 181 18.40 -12.43 6.51
N GLN A 182 18.22 -11.27 5.88
CA GLN A 182 19.26 -10.23 5.83
C GLN A 182 19.52 -9.59 7.21
N CYS A 183 18.50 -9.42 8.04
CA CYS A 183 18.63 -8.89 9.40
C CYS A 183 19.04 -9.94 10.45
N ALA A 184 18.83 -11.24 10.17
CA ALA A 184 19.04 -12.34 11.10
C ALA A 184 20.42 -12.34 11.82
N PRO A 185 21.58 -12.06 11.18
CA PRO A 185 22.86 -12.02 11.87
C PRO A 185 22.94 -10.92 12.94
N ILE A 186 22.26 -9.79 12.72
CA ILE A 186 22.21 -8.66 13.65
C ILE A 186 21.27 -9.01 14.80
N LEU A 187 20.06 -9.51 14.51
CA LEU A 187 19.08 -9.93 15.52
C LEU A 187 19.66 -11.01 16.45
N CYS A 188 20.37 -12.00 15.90
CA CYS A 188 21.06 -13.05 16.68
C CYS A 188 22.17 -12.54 17.61
N SER A 189 22.70 -11.33 17.38
CA SER A 189 23.76 -10.71 18.18
C SER A 189 23.23 -9.81 19.31
N LEU A 190 21.94 -9.45 19.29
CA LEU A 190 21.30 -8.64 20.33
C LEU A 190 21.01 -9.52 21.56
N PRO A 191 21.48 -9.18 22.78
CA PRO A 191 21.32 -10.04 23.95
C PRO A 191 19.88 -10.32 24.39
N SER A 192 18.97 -9.35 24.19
CA SER A 192 17.54 -9.45 24.56
C SER A 192 16.68 -10.16 23.52
N VAL A 193 17.03 -10.04 22.23
CA VAL A 193 16.22 -10.50 21.10
C VAL A 193 16.73 -11.82 20.50
N GLY A 194 18.05 -12.04 20.54
CA GLY A 194 18.70 -13.12 19.79
C GLY A 194 18.29 -14.52 20.24
N GLU A 195 17.96 -14.72 21.52
CA GLU A 195 17.57 -16.05 22.03
C GLU A 195 16.17 -16.46 21.53
N GLY A 196 15.19 -15.56 21.65
CA GLY A 196 13.84 -15.78 21.12
C GLY A 196 13.82 -15.89 19.59
N PHE A 197 14.57 -15.02 18.91
CA PHE A 197 14.68 -15.07 17.44
C PHE A 197 15.28 -16.39 16.94
N ARG A 198 16.33 -16.92 17.59
CA ARG A 198 16.88 -18.25 17.26
C ARG A 198 15.86 -19.37 17.43
N GLN A 199 15.03 -19.32 18.47
CA GLN A 199 14.00 -20.33 18.73
C GLN A 199 12.90 -20.30 17.66
N SER A 200 12.34 -19.12 17.33
CA SER A 200 11.32 -18.99 16.28
C SER A 200 11.87 -19.30 14.87
N PHE A 201 13.14 -19.01 14.60
CA PHE A 201 13.77 -19.39 13.32
C PHE A 201 14.02 -20.91 13.22
N ALA A 202 14.35 -21.57 14.34
CA ALA A 202 14.57 -23.01 14.40
C ALA A 202 13.28 -23.85 14.37
N SER A 203 12.16 -23.32 14.87
CA SER A 203 10.85 -24.01 14.79
C SER A 203 10.26 -24.03 13.38
N GLY A 204 10.73 -23.15 12.49
CA GLY A 204 10.21 -23.02 11.12
C GLY A 204 8.85 -22.32 11.03
N ASP A 205 8.33 -21.82 12.14
CA ASP A 205 7.04 -21.10 12.20
C ASP A 205 7.27 -19.59 12.39
N PRO A 206 7.20 -18.79 11.30
CA PRO A 206 7.37 -17.34 11.39
C PRO A 206 6.22 -16.62 12.11
N THR A 207 5.13 -17.32 12.46
CA THR A 207 4.03 -16.78 13.27
C THR A 207 4.24 -16.97 14.78
N GLN A 208 5.21 -17.79 15.19
CA GLN A 208 5.69 -17.91 16.57
C GLN A 208 6.81 -16.91 16.93
N ILE A 209 7.04 -15.88 16.12
CA ILE A 209 7.86 -14.76 16.56
C ILE A 209 7.02 -13.95 17.55
N ASP A 210 7.36 -14.05 18.83
CA ASP A 210 6.67 -13.34 19.91
C ASP A 210 6.55 -11.84 19.56
N PRO A 211 5.34 -11.25 19.52
CA PRO A 211 5.16 -9.83 19.20
C PRO A 211 5.95 -8.89 20.14
N TYR A 212 6.35 -9.34 21.33
CA TYR A 212 7.25 -8.57 22.20
C TYR A 212 8.68 -8.40 21.64
N ILE A 213 9.12 -9.27 20.72
CA ILE A 213 10.39 -9.08 19.98
C ILE A 213 10.31 -7.87 19.02
N MET A 214 9.12 -7.39 18.66
CA MET A 214 8.95 -6.14 17.91
C MET A 214 8.94 -4.87 18.79
N MET A 215 9.09 -5.00 20.11
CA MET A 215 9.03 -3.87 21.07
C MET A 215 10.35 -3.58 21.81
N ALA A 216 11.44 -4.29 21.49
CA ALA A 216 12.76 -4.17 22.14
C ALA A 216 13.88 -3.82 21.15
#